data_AF-A0A929UM88-F1
#
_entry.id   AF-A0A929UM88-F1
#
_cell.length_a   1.000
_cell.length_b   1.000
_cell.length_c   1.000
_cell.angle_alpha   90.00
_cell.angle_beta   90.00
_cell.angle_gamma   90.00
#
_symmetry.space_group_name_H-M   'P 1'
#
loop_
_entity.id
_entity.type
_entity.pdbx_description
1 polymer ?
#
loop_
_entity_poly.entity_id
_entity_poly.type
_entity_poly.pdbx_seq_one_letter_code
_entity_poly.pdbx_strand_id
1 'polypeptide(L)'
;MKDKTINREREIRETATKLRKKLELAWCPETLYEKWHCPGETEKSAGQCGPSSVVLFEELQLAFPDEIFSLAVGRVLSSSGKEIIIGKHVWVMWHISTSSSFIIDVTADQGGGISDTVICARIDDLNKRGIIYQAQNIAKALSEIDIPPKRRAKILRQKIVELTHA
;
A
#
# COMPACT_ATOMS: atom_id res chain seq x y z
N MET A 1 -18.65 -19.36 -4.44
CA MET A 1 -17.28 -18.78 -4.47
C MET A 1 -17.28 -17.28 -4.75
N LYS A 2 -17.99 -16.77 -5.78
CA LYS A 2 -18.03 -15.33 -6.10
C LYS A 2 -18.47 -14.45 -4.91
N ASP A 3 -19.52 -14.84 -4.19
CA ASP A 3 -20.04 -14.05 -3.07
C ASP A 3 -19.08 -13.98 -1.87
N LYS A 4 -18.30 -15.04 -1.64
CA LYS A 4 -17.27 -15.06 -0.59
C LYS A 4 -16.14 -14.09 -0.91
N THR A 5 -15.70 -14.04 -2.17
CA THR A 5 -14.67 -13.10 -2.62
C THR A 5 -15.14 -11.65 -2.54
N ILE A 6 -16.38 -11.35 -2.93
CA ILE A 6 -16.95 -9.99 -2.85
C ILE A 6 -17.01 -9.52 -1.39
N ASN A 7 -17.48 -10.38 -0.48
CA ASN A 7 -17.51 -10.04 0.94
C ASN A 7 -16.09 -9.82 1.50
N ARG A 8 -15.14 -10.68 1.13
CA ARG A 8 -13.76 -10.54 1.59
C ARG A 8 -13.08 -9.29 1.05
N GLU A 9 -13.32 -8.94 -0.22
CA GLU A 9 -12.83 -7.69 -0.81
C GLU A 9 -13.34 -6.49 -0.02
N ARG A 10 -14.64 -6.46 0.30
CA ARG A 10 -15.25 -5.38 1.09
C ARG A 10 -14.57 -5.25 2.46
N GLU A 11 -14.39 -6.36 3.17
CA GLU A 11 -13.73 -6.37 4.48
C GLU A 11 -12.29 -5.89 4.41
N ILE A 12 -11.50 -6.37 3.45
CA ILE A 12 -10.11 -5.95 3.23
C ILE A 12 -10.05 -4.45 2.89
N ARG A 13 -10.93 -3.97 2.01
CA ARG A 13 -11.03 -2.55 1.66
C ARG A 13 -11.37 -1.70 2.87
N GLU A 14 -12.31 -2.13 3.70
CA GLU A 14 -12.68 -1.44 4.93
C GLU A 14 -11.50 -1.38 5.93
N THR A 15 -10.78 -2.50 6.11
CA THR A 15 -9.57 -2.54 6.94
C THR A 15 -8.50 -1.59 6.41
N ALA A 16 -8.18 -1.64 5.11
CA ALA A 16 -7.22 -0.73 4.49
C ALA A 16 -7.63 0.74 4.63
N THR A 17 -8.91 1.06 4.46
CA THR A 17 -9.45 2.42 4.58
C THR A 17 -9.40 2.93 6.02
N LYS A 18 -9.74 2.09 7.00
CA LYS A 18 -9.62 2.43 8.43
C LYS A 18 -8.15 2.64 8.81
N LEU A 19 -7.26 1.78 8.33
CA LEU A 19 -5.83 1.91 8.57
C LEU A 19 -5.27 3.18 7.92
N ARG A 20 -5.65 3.50 6.67
CA ARG A 20 -5.26 4.73 5.97
C ARG A 20 -5.48 5.96 6.84
N LYS A 21 -6.66 6.10 7.45
CA LYS A 21 -7.01 7.23 8.32
C LYS A 21 -6.08 7.33 9.54
N LYS A 22 -5.73 6.19 10.16
CA LYS A 22 -4.79 6.15 11.29
C LYS A 22 -3.38 6.53 10.87
N LEU A 23 -2.92 5.98 9.73
CA LEU A 23 -1.60 6.27 9.16
C LEU A 23 -1.45 7.76 8.88
N GLU A 24 -2.48 8.38 8.28
CA GLU A 24 -2.50 9.79 7.90
C GLU A 24 -2.27 10.74 9.07
N LEU A 25 -2.82 10.42 10.25
CA LEU A 25 -2.61 11.21 11.47
C LEU A 25 -1.20 11.04 12.04
N ALA A 26 -0.56 9.91 11.79
CA ALA A 26 0.76 9.58 12.31
C ALA A 26 1.90 9.91 11.33
N TRP A 27 1.59 10.31 10.10
CA TRP A 27 2.57 10.66 9.09
C TRP A 27 3.30 11.95 9.43
N CYS A 28 4.62 11.86 9.44
CA CYS A 28 5.50 12.99 9.73
C CYS A 28 6.90 12.74 9.14
N PRO A 29 7.83 13.71 9.22
CA PRO A 29 9.18 13.53 8.71
C PRO A 29 9.92 12.31 9.27
N GLU A 30 9.68 11.91 10.52
CA GLU A 30 10.32 10.72 11.09
C GLU A 30 9.77 9.39 10.56
N THR A 31 8.60 9.38 9.92
CA THR A 31 8.04 8.17 9.30
C THR A 31 8.39 8.05 7.84
N LEU A 32 8.92 9.09 7.19
CA LEU A 32 9.32 9.04 5.78
C LEU A 32 10.42 8.02 5.52
N TYR A 33 10.40 7.44 4.32
CA TYR A 33 11.54 6.67 3.83
C TYR A 33 12.80 7.54 3.78
N GLU A 34 13.93 7.04 4.30
CA GLU A 34 15.14 7.83 4.61
C GLU A 34 15.74 8.63 3.44
N LYS A 35 15.47 8.23 2.19
CA LYS A 35 15.98 8.89 0.99
C LYS A 35 15.00 9.89 0.37
N TRP A 36 13.79 10.00 0.93
CA TRP A 36 12.76 10.90 0.43
C TRP A 36 12.94 12.29 1.05
N HIS A 37 12.99 13.30 0.19
CA HIS A 37 12.96 14.70 0.59
C HIS A 37 11.53 15.18 0.36
N CYS A 38 10.89 15.75 1.39
CA CYS A 38 9.49 16.16 1.35
C CYS A 38 9.26 17.21 0.23
N PRO A 39 8.61 16.86 -0.88
CA PRO A 39 8.46 17.77 -2.00
C PRO A 39 7.16 18.56 -1.83
N GLY A 40 7.18 19.60 -0.97
CA GLY A 40 6.06 20.53 -0.82
C GLY A 40 4.75 19.90 -0.30
N GLU A 41 3.78 20.75 0.04
CA GLU A 41 2.55 20.37 0.76
C GLU A 41 1.49 19.64 -0.09
N THR A 42 1.75 19.34 -1.37
CA THR A 42 0.69 18.96 -2.32
C THR A 42 0.36 17.47 -2.36
N GLU A 43 1.23 16.58 -1.89
CA GLU A 43 1.05 15.12 -1.96
C GLU A 43 1.14 14.47 -0.57
N LYS A 44 0.00 14.31 0.11
CA LYS A 44 -0.08 13.91 1.54
C LYS A 44 0.65 12.61 1.87
N SER A 45 0.70 11.66 0.95
CA SER A 45 1.30 10.34 1.15
C SER A 45 2.72 10.21 0.56
N ALA A 46 3.28 11.29 0.00
CA ALA A 46 4.60 11.29 -0.62
C ALA A 46 5.68 10.80 0.35
N GLY A 47 6.39 9.73 -0.04
CA GLY A 47 7.45 9.12 0.75
C GLY A 47 6.98 8.20 1.88
N GLN A 48 5.66 8.01 2.03
CA GLN A 48 5.06 7.15 3.06
C GLN A 48 4.76 5.73 2.54
N CYS A 49 4.90 5.44 1.24
CA CYS A 49 4.50 4.16 0.66
C CYS A 49 5.20 2.94 1.29
N GLY A 50 6.52 3.01 1.49
CA GLY A 50 7.29 1.91 2.10
C GLY A 50 6.81 1.54 3.50
N PRO A 51 6.89 2.45 4.49
CA PRO A 51 6.48 2.17 5.86
C PRO A 51 4.97 1.87 5.98
N SER A 52 4.12 2.61 5.25
CA SER A 52 2.67 2.39 5.29
C SER A 52 2.28 1.02 4.76
N SER A 53 2.91 0.56 3.67
CA SER A 53 2.64 -0.76 3.10
C SER A 53 3.15 -1.89 4.00
N VAL A 54 4.26 -1.71 4.72
CA VAL A 54 4.70 -2.69 5.74
C VAL A 54 3.66 -2.79 6.87
N VAL A 55 3.17 -1.67 7.40
CA VAL A 55 2.14 -1.68 8.44
C VAL A 55 0.86 -2.34 7.93
N LEU A 56 0.43 -2.01 6.71
CA LEU A 56 -0.73 -2.61 6.05
C LEU A 56 -0.58 -4.13 5.88
N PHE A 57 0.59 -4.59 5.42
CA PHE A 57 0.85 -6.01 5.21
C PHE A 57 0.65 -6.83 6.49
N GLU A 58 1.27 -6.38 7.58
CA GLU A 58 1.14 -7.04 8.88
C GLU A 58 -0.29 -6.96 9.44
N GLU A 59 -0.97 -5.82 9.29
CA GLU A 59 -2.38 -5.67 9.71
C GLU A 59 -3.29 -6.66 8.96
N LEU A 60 -3.09 -6.80 7.65
CA LEU A 60 -3.85 -7.73 6.82
C LEU A 60 -3.56 -9.19 7.15
N GLN A 61 -2.29 -9.55 7.40
CA GLN A 61 -1.93 -10.91 7.83
C GLN A 61 -2.56 -11.27 9.18
N LEU A 62 -2.66 -10.32 10.11
CA LEU A 62 -3.31 -10.53 11.41
C LEU A 62 -4.83 -10.62 11.29
N ALA A 63 -5.46 -9.73 10.51
CA ALA A 63 -6.90 -9.68 10.36
C ALA A 63 -7.46 -10.81 9.47
N PHE A 64 -6.66 -11.33 8.54
CA PHE A 64 -7.07 -12.31 7.54
C PHE A 64 -6.03 -13.44 7.39
N PRO A 65 -5.82 -14.28 8.41
CA PRO A 65 -4.74 -15.28 8.43
C PRO A 65 -4.88 -16.38 7.37
N ASP A 66 -6.09 -16.60 6.85
CA ASP A 66 -6.36 -17.58 5.79
C ASP A 66 -6.10 -17.04 4.37
N GLU A 67 -5.80 -15.75 4.24
CA GLU A 67 -5.57 -15.10 2.96
C GLU A 67 -4.06 -14.96 2.68
N ILE A 68 -3.69 -14.97 1.40
CA ILE A 68 -2.28 -14.90 1.00
C ILE A 68 -1.96 -13.48 0.54
N PHE A 69 -1.05 -12.82 1.25
CA PHE A 69 -0.57 -11.48 0.90
C PHE A 69 0.92 -11.50 0.55
N SER A 70 1.35 -10.53 -0.26
CA SER A 70 2.77 -10.22 -0.45
C SER A 70 2.98 -8.70 -0.51
N LEU A 71 4.21 -8.27 -0.27
CA LEU A 71 4.64 -6.90 -0.46
C LEU A 71 5.36 -6.77 -1.80
N ALA A 72 4.87 -5.88 -2.64
CA ALA A 72 5.47 -5.60 -3.94
C ALA A 72 6.20 -4.26 -3.92
N VAL A 73 7.36 -4.23 -4.57
CA VAL A 73 8.12 -3.02 -4.85
C VAL A 73 8.23 -2.86 -6.36
N GLY A 74 7.92 -1.68 -6.88
CA GLY A 74 7.98 -1.44 -8.31
C GLY A 74 7.53 -0.04 -8.68
N ARG A 75 6.80 0.07 -9.79
CA ARG A 75 6.35 1.34 -10.38
C ARG A 75 4.86 1.32 -10.70
N VAL A 76 4.26 2.50 -10.79
CA VAL A 76 2.89 2.69 -11.29
C VAL A 76 2.93 3.51 -12.57
N LEU A 77 2.32 2.98 -13.63
CA LEU A 77 2.39 3.54 -14.99
C LEU A 77 0.97 3.87 -15.49
N SER A 78 0.89 4.79 -16.45
CA SER A 78 -0.34 5.01 -17.22
C SER A 78 -0.61 3.86 -18.19
N SER A 79 -1.84 3.79 -18.71
CA SER A 79 -2.32 2.73 -19.64
C SER A 79 -1.41 2.50 -20.84
N SER A 80 -0.75 3.54 -21.32
CA SER A 80 0.19 3.47 -22.45
C SER A 80 1.49 2.75 -22.10
N GLY A 81 1.77 2.54 -20.80
CA GLY A 81 3.04 2.05 -20.27
C GLY A 81 4.20 3.03 -20.44
N LYS A 82 3.97 4.21 -21.04
CA LYS A 82 5.00 5.19 -21.40
C LYS A 82 5.24 6.24 -20.33
N GLU A 83 4.23 6.55 -19.53
CA GLU A 83 4.32 7.56 -18.48
C GLU A 83 4.37 6.90 -17.11
N ILE A 84 5.34 7.33 -16.30
CA ILE A 84 5.48 6.92 -14.92
C ILE A 84 4.59 7.84 -14.08
N ILE A 85 3.50 7.29 -13.54
CA ILE A 85 2.66 7.98 -12.56
C ILE A 85 3.40 8.03 -11.21
N ILE A 86 3.97 6.89 -10.81
CA ILE A 86 4.72 6.76 -9.56
C ILE A 86 6.00 5.98 -9.84
N GLY A 87 7.14 6.59 -9.53
CA GLY A 87 8.47 6.00 -9.72
C GLY A 87 8.72 4.77 -8.85
N LYS A 88 9.42 4.92 -7.71
CA LYS A 88 9.60 3.82 -6.75
C LYS A 88 8.41 3.80 -5.80
N HIS A 89 7.69 2.69 -5.79
CA HIS A 89 6.47 2.53 -4.99
C HIS A 89 6.41 1.16 -4.32
N VAL A 90 5.66 1.08 -3.21
CA VAL A 90 5.50 -0.15 -2.41
C VAL A 90 4.02 -0.32 -2.07
N TRP A 91 3.46 -1.49 -2.34
CA TRP A 91 2.05 -1.81 -2.10
C TRP A 91 1.89 -3.28 -1.67
N VAL A 92 0.69 -3.64 -1.21
CA VAL A 92 0.36 -5.03 -0.87
C VAL A 92 -0.40 -5.69 -2.01
N MET A 93 -0.07 -6.93 -2.31
CA MET A 93 -0.84 -7.78 -3.23
C MET A 93 -1.61 -8.82 -2.43
N TRP A 94 -2.88 -9.04 -2.76
CA TRP A 94 -3.70 -10.13 -2.23
C TRP A 94 -3.92 -11.18 -3.34
N HIS A 95 -3.50 -12.41 -3.07
CA HIS A 95 -3.51 -13.50 -4.03
C HIS A 95 -4.69 -14.44 -3.77
N ILE A 96 -5.77 -14.26 -4.53
CA ILE A 96 -6.95 -15.16 -4.46
C ILE A 96 -6.66 -16.48 -5.16
N SER A 97 -5.81 -16.44 -6.18
CA SER A 97 -5.29 -17.62 -6.88
C SER A 97 -3.97 -17.29 -7.56
N THR A 98 -3.35 -18.28 -8.20
CA THR A 98 -2.13 -18.10 -9.01
C THR A 98 -2.30 -17.14 -10.18
N SER A 99 -3.54 -16.89 -10.65
CA SER A 99 -3.84 -16.07 -11.83
C SER A 99 -4.64 -14.80 -11.51
N SER A 100 -5.10 -14.61 -10.28
CA SER A 100 -5.93 -13.47 -9.89
C SER A 100 -5.39 -12.84 -8.63
N SER A 101 -4.89 -11.60 -8.77
CA SER A 101 -4.40 -10.80 -7.65
C SER A 101 -5.11 -9.45 -7.59
N PHE A 102 -5.28 -8.98 -6.36
CA PHE A 102 -5.72 -7.63 -6.04
C PHE A 102 -4.51 -6.79 -5.65
N ILE A 103 -4.56 -5.51 -5.98
CA ILE A 103 -3.67 -4.48 -5.44
C ILE A 103 -4.38 -3.83 -4.26
N ILE A 104 -3.66 -3.70 -3.15
CA ILE A 104 -4.07 -2.95 -1.97
C ILE A 104 -2.99 -1.90 -1.68
N ASP A 105 -3.37 -0.65 -1.81
CA ASP A 105 -2.43 0.48 -1.73
C ASP A 105 -3.09 1.63 -0.97
N VAL A 106 -2.52 1.99 0.17
CA VAL A 106 -2.99 3.08 1.05
C VAL A 106 -2.19 4.37 0.82
N THR A 107 -1.43 4.44 -0.26
CA THR A 107 -0.60 5.58 -0.66
C THR A 107 -0.68 5.81 -2.17
N ALA A 108 -1.77 5.39 -2.81
CA ALA A 108 -1.95 5.49 -4.25
C ALA A 108 -1.99 6.95 -4.73
N ASP A 109 -2.42 7.85 -3.86
CA ASP A 109 -2.44 9.31 -4.02
C ASP A 109 -1.06 9.97 -3.89
N GLN A 110 0.04 9.21 -3.77
CA GLN A 110 1.37 9.79 -3.59
C GLN A 110 1.98 10.42 -4.85
N GLY A 111 1.31 10.30 -5.99
CA GLY A 111 1.69 10.97 -7.23
C GLY A 111 0.47 11.59 -7.88
N GLY A 112 0.64 12.73 -8.53
CA GLY A 112 -0.45 13.53 -9.12
C GLY A 112 -1.35 12.88 -10.19
N GLY A 113 -1.21 11.59 -10.51
CA GLY A 113 -2.00 10.91 -11.55
C GLY A 113 -3.04 9.90 -11.05
N ILE A 114 -3.21 9.73 -9.73
CA ILE A 114 -4.26 8.88 -9.14
C ILE A 114 -5.02 9.67 -8.07
N SER A 115 -6.35 9.76 -8.22
CA SER A 115 -7.21 10.47 -7.28
C SER A 115 -7.66 9.62 -6.08
N ASP A 116 -7.54 8.30 -6.16
CA ASP A 116 -7.92 7.41 -5.07
C ASP A 116 -6.88 7.46 -3.96
N THR A 117 -7.31 7.75 -2.73
CA THR A 117 -6.44 7.68 -1.54
C THR A 117 -6.12 6.25 -1.11
N VAL A 118 -7.03 5.31 -1.45
CA VAL A 118 -6.89 3.88 -1.18
C VAL A 118 -7.35 3.10 -2.40
N ILE A 119 -6.48 2.24 -2.92
CA ILE A 119 -6.84 1.23 -3.91
C ILE A 119 -6.99 -0.10 -3.19
N CYS A 120 -8.09 -0.78 -3.50
CA CYS A 120 -8.29 -2.21 -3.27
C CYS A 120 -9.02 -2.71 -4.51
N ALA A 121 -8.31 -3.30 -5.48
CA ALA A 121 -8.93 -3.62 -6.77
C ALA A 121 -8.18 -4.74 -7.48
N ARG A 122 -8.89 -5.47 -8.35
CA ARG A 122 -8.27 -6.43 -9.25
C ARG A 122 -7.30 -5.71 -10.19
N ILE A 123 -6.18 -6.35 -10.49
CA ILE A 123 -5.23 -5.86 -11.48
C ILE A 123 -5.92 -5.58 -12.82
N ASP A 124 -6.81 -6.48 -13.28
CA ASP A 124 -7.52 -6.31 -14.56
C ASP A 124 -8.40 -5.06 -14.58
N ASP A 125 -9.03 -4.71 -13.45
CA ASP A 125 -9.91 -3.55 -13.36
C ASP A 125 -9.09 -2.26 -13.28
N LEU A 126 -7.92 -2.28 -12.62
CA LEU A 126 -6.96 -1.18 -12.67
C LEU A 126 -6.42 -0.95 -14.08
N ASN A 127 -6.08 -2.03 -14.80
CA ASN A 127 -5.64 -1.93 -16.18
C ASN A 127 -6.71 -1.30 -17.08
N LYS A 128 -7.99 -1.65 -16.91
CA LYS A 128 -9.11 -1.00 -17.64
C LYS A 128 -9.27 0.47 -17.29
N ARG A 129 -8.96 0.85 -16.04
CA ARG A 129 -8.91 2.25 -15.58
C ARG A 129 -7.65 2.99 -16.05
N GLY A 130 -6.75 2.28 -16.73
CA GLY A 130 -5.51 2.82 -17.25
C GLY A 130 -4.40 3.01 -16.22
N ILE A 131 -4.42 2.23 -15.13
CA ILE A 131 -3.43 2.26 -14.06
C ILE A 131 -2.74 0.89 -14.03
N ILE A 132 -1.43 0.87 -14.28
CA ILE A 132 -0.64 -0.36 -14.35
C ILE A 132 0.33 -0.41 -13.16
N TYR A 133 0.11 -1.35 -12.25
CA TYR A 133 1.07 -1.67 -11.20
C TYR A 133 2.10 -2.69 -11.71
N GLN A 134 3.34 -2.24 -11.90
CA GLN A 134 4.44 -3.07 -12.37
C GLN A 134 5.37 -3.44 -11.22
N ALA A 135 5.15 -4.62 -10.64
CA ALA A 135 6.05 -5.17 -9.62
C ALA A 135 7.42 -5.51 -10.22
N GLN A 136 8.49 -5.09 -9.55
CA GLN A 136 9.87 -5.44 -9.88
C GLN A 136 10.45 -6.44 -8.87
N ASN A 137 9.97 -6.39 -7.63
CA ASN A 137 10.29 -7.33 -6.57
C ASN A 137 9.02 -7.65 -5.77
N ILE A 138 8.91 -8.89 -5.29
CA ILE A 138 7.79 -9.37 -4.47
C ILE A 138 8.37 -10.12 -3.28
N ALA A 139 8.07 -9.63 -2.09
CA ALA A 139 8.42 -10.24 -0.81
C ALA A 139 7.19 -10.94 -0.20
N LYS A 140 7.31 -12.24 0.09
CA LYS A 140 6.24 -13.01 0.74
C LYS A 140 6.31 -12.99 2.27
N ALA A 141 7.45 -12.56 2.80
CA ALA A 141 7.70 -12.48 4.24
C ALA A 141 8.44 -11.18 4.61
N LEU A 142 8.28 -10.73 5.86
CA LEU A 142 8.98 -9.54 6.36
C LEU A 142 10.51 -9.67 6.32
N SER A 143 11.02 -10.90 6.42
CA SER A 143 12.45 -11.20 6.30
C SER A 143 13.02 -10.84 4.93
N GLU A 144 12.19 -10.82 3.89
CA GLU A 144 12.57 -10.53 2.51
C GLU A 144 12.51 -9.02 2.18
N ILE A 145 12.02 -8.20 3.09
CA ILE A 145 11.96 -6.74 2.93
C ILE A 145 13.25 -6.11 3.43
N ASP A 146 13.76 -5.11 2.69
CA ASP A 146 14.87 -4.26 3.12
C ASP A 146 14.67 -3.68 4.54
N ILE A 147 15.77 -3.41 5.24
CA ILE A 147 15.74 -2.88 6.61
C ILE A 147 15.06 -1.50 6.73
N PRO A 148 15.32 -0.51 5.83
CA PRO A 148 14.84 0.86 6.06
C PRO A 148 13.30 1.01 6.11
N PRO A 149 12.50 0.40 5.22
CA PRO A 149 11.03 0.43 5.32
C PRO A 149 10.52 -0.15 6.65
N LYS A 150 11.10 -1.27 7.13
CA LYS A 150 10.72 -1.90 8.40
C LYS A 150 10.99 -1.00 9.61
N ARG A 151 12.16 -0.33 9.62
CA ARG A 151 12.52 0.61 10.69
C ARG A 151 11.53 1.77 10.78
N ARG A 152 11.17 2.36 9.63
CA ARG A 152 10.21 3.46 9.56
C ARG A 152 8.78 3.01 9.89
N ALA A 153 8.39 1.79 9.50
CA ALA A 153 7.11 1.20 9.89
C ALA A 153 6.97 1.04 11.42
N LYS A 154 8.05 0.67 12.11
CA LYS A 154 8.05 0.60 13.59
C LYS A 154 7.79 1.95 14.24
N ILE A 155 8.42 3.02 13.74
CA ILE A 155 8.19 4.39 14.22
C ILE A 155 6.75 4.82 13.95
N LEU A 156 6.25 4.54 12.74
CA LEU A 156 4.88 4.85 12.34
C LEU A 156 3.85 4.19 13.26
N ARG A 157 4.04 2.89 13.59
CA ARG A 157 3.19 2.20 14.57
C ARG A 157 3.19 2.84 15.93
N GLN A 158 4.36 3.18 16.44
CA GLN A 158 4.49 3.80 17.76
C GLN A 158 3.68 5.11 17.81
N LYS A 159 3.78 5.95 16.78
CA LYS A 159 2.99 7.18 16.67
C LYS A 159 1.49 6.92 16.61
N ILE A 160 1.03 5.90 15.88
CA ILE A 160 -0.40 5.52 15.86
C ILE A 160 -0.89 5.17 17.28
N VAL A 161 -0.10 4.42 18.04
CA VAL A 161 -0.44 4.05 19.43
C VAL A 161 -0.50 5.29 20.32
N GLU A 162 0.50 6.17 20.26
CA GLU A 162 0.53 7.43 21.01
C GLU A 162 -0.70 8.29 20.74
N LEU A 163 -1.13 8.41 19.49
CA LEU A 163 -2.32 9.17 19.09
C LEU A 163 -3.65 8.51 19.49
N THR A 164 -3.66 7.20 19.75
CA THR A 164 -4.87 6.47 20.15
C THR A 164 -5.09 6.52 21.67
N HIS A 165 -4.04 6.84 22.44
CA HIS A 165 -4.07 6.93 23.91
C HIS A 165 -3.99 8.36 24.45
N ALA A 166 -3.89 9.37 23.57
CA ALA A 166 -3.96 10.79 23.90
C ALA A 166 -5.42 11.29 23.86
#